data_AF-A0AAQ0B5M7-F1
#
_entry.id   AF-A0AAQ0B5M7-F1
#
_cell.length_a   1.000
_cell.length_b   1.000
_cell.length_c   1.000
_cell.angle_alpha   90.00
_cell.angle_beta   90.00
_cell.angle_gamma   90.00
#
_symmetry.space_group_name_H-M   'P 1'
#
loop_
_entity.id
_entity.type
_entity.pdbx_description
1 polymer ?
#
loop_
_entity_poly.entity_id
_entity_poly.type
_entity_poly.pdbx_seq_one_letter_code
_entity_poly.pdbx_strand_id
1 'polypeptide(L)'
;MVTAIVLLFASISNTAIGIYVLSTIVRKRKEFLDFGILCILVGVWDILFAVPFAYKSSTLFWTRVMTLPMIISPLLLVRFIHSYVFNLKLSKTCNIFIFMIYVLPILILSFSNVYISNAEIINSKLHFEAGLLYDYFVIGGALSLFYSILVLVVGFKRRKGLDRVRLVYIAAGICVWFGFIVVFTSLFKILGLPEYSFVAPIGCTLATAIWSIGIIKINLFEISENTILENRNSLVAHANILILRKVDSKLYKKALYRYKKNIVKMIIQDFVYLQINSNLTVEEIYNHLAENNCAFIPLKSYLPKNL
;
A
#
# COMPACT_ATOMS: atom_id res chain seq x y z
N MET A 1 -11.77 21.15 -13.02
CA MET A 1 -10.32 21.41 -13.26
C MET A 1 -9.46 20.85 -12.12
N VAL A 2 -9.67 21.24 -10.86
CA VAL A 2 -8.90 20.73 -9.70
C VAL A 2 -8.92 19.19 -9.61
N THR A 3 -10.08 18.55 -9.77
CA THR A 3 -10.19 17.10 -9.65
C THR A 3 -9.48 16.33 -10.76
N ALA A 4 -9.49 16.85 -11.98
CA ALA A 4 -8.74 16.26 -13.09
C ALA A 4 -7.22 16.32 -12.85
N ILE A 5 -6.73 17.41 -12.24
CA ILE A 5 -5.32 17.55 -11.85
C ILE A 5 -4.96 16.53 -10.76
N VAL A 6 -5.82 16.36 -9.75
CA VAL A 6 -5.61 15.36 -8.68
C VAL A 6 -5.56 13.94 -9.26
N LEU A 7 -6.48 13.59 -10.17
CA LEU A 7 -6.47 12.29 -10.83
C LEU A 7 -5.26 12.07 -11.73
N LEU A 8 -4.82 13.11 -12.44
CA LEU A 8 -3.63 13.02 -13.28
C LEU A 8 -2.37 12.81 -12.42
N PHE A 9 -2.27 13.50 -11.29
CA PHE A 9 -1.19 13.27 -10.33
C PHE A 9 -1.24 11.87 -9.70
N ALA A 10 -2.44 11.41 -9.30
CA ALA A 10 -2.68 10.06 -8.80
C ALA A 10 -2.26 9.00 -9.83
N SER A 11 -2.63 9.21 -11.09
CA SER A 11 -2.28 8.33 -12.19
C SER A 11 -0.78 8.22 -12.41
N ILE A 12 -0.07 9.36 -12.50
CA ILE A 12 1.38 9.39 -12.67
C ILE A 12 2.04 8.64 -11.51
N SER A 13 1.59 8.90 -10.29
CA SER A 13 2.11 8.25 -9.09
C SER A 13 1.90 6.73 -9.10
N ASN A 14 0.67 6.28 -9.39
CA ASN A 14 0.32 4.87 -9.48
C ASN A 14 1.11 4.15 -10.59
N THR A 15 1.23 4.79 -11.75
CA THR A 15 1.95 4.25 -12.90
C THR A 15 3.45 4.15 -12.59
N ALA A 16 4.04 5.19 -11.97
CA ALA A 16 5.44 5.18 -11.55
C ALA A 16 5.73 4.08 -10.51
N ILE A 17 4.85 3.92 -9.53
CA ILE A 17 4.90 2.82 -8.55
C ILE A 17 4.85 1.47 -9.27
N GLY A 18 3.89 1.27 -10.17
CA GLY A 18 3.73 0.03 -10.93
C GLY A 18 4.97 -0.31 -11.74
N ILE A 19 5.51 0.66 -12.48
CA ILE A 19 6.76 0.51 -13.26
C ILE A 19 7.92 0.17 -12.33
N TYR A 20 8.06 0.84 -11.19
CA TYR A 20 9.11 0.55 -10.22
C TYR A 20 9.03 -0.88 -9.67
N VAL A 21 7.82 -1.32 -9.29
CA VAL A 21 7.59 -2.69 -8.82
C VAL A 21 7.95 -3.71 -9.89
N LEU A 22 7.47 -3.52 -11.12
CA LEU A 22 7.72 -4.45 -12.23
C LEU A 22 9.20 -4.51 -12.63
N SER A 23 9.89 -3.36 -12.65
CA SER A 23 11.29 -3.28 -13.07
C SER A 23 12.27 -3.77 -11.99
N THR A 24 12.00 -3.46 -10.72
CA THR A 24 12.98 -3.64 -9.63
C THR A 24 12.61 -4.78 -8.68
N ILE A 25 11.35 -4.83 -8.24
CA ILE A 25 10.93 -5.78 -7.19
C ILE A 25 10.62 -7.15 -7.78
N VAL A 26 9.91 -7.22 -8.90
CA VAL A 26 9.52 -8.50 -9.53
C VAL A 26 10.73 -9.35 -9.92
N ARG A 27 11.86 -8.71 -10.28
CA ARG A 27 13.12 -9.41 -10.54
C ARG A 27 13.60 -10.24 -9.34
N LYS A 28 13.33 -9.76 -8.12
CA LYS A 28 13.70 -10.43 -6.86
C LYS A 28 12.56 -11.29 -6.29
N ARG A 29 11.31 -10.89 -6.53
CA ARG A 29 10.10 -11.43 -5.90
C ARG A 29 8.93 -11.47 -6.89
N LYS A 30 8.80 -12.59 -7.59
CA LYS A 30 7.84 -12.76 -8.69
C LYS A 30 6.37 -12.66 -8.23
N GLU A 31 6.10 -12.86 -6.94
CA GLU A 31 4.77 -12.74 -6.36
C GLU A 31 4.16 -11.33 -6.44
N PHE A 32 4.98 -10.28 -6.63
CA PHE A 32 4.51 -8.89 -6.76
C PHE A 32 4.19 -8.47 -8.21
N LEU A 33 4.27 -9.38 -9.18
CA LEU A 33 3.97 -9.08 -10.59
C LEU A 33 2.54 -8.58 -10.74
N ASP A 34 1.57 -9.30 -10.16
CA ASP A 34 0.16 -8.94 -10.28
C ASP A 34 -0.15 -7.60 -9.59
N PHE A 35 0.56 -7.27 -8.50
CA PHE A 35 0.47 -5.95 -7.85
C PHE A 35 1.02 -4.83 -8.74
N GLY A 36 2.17 -5.04 -9.40
CA GLY A 36 2.73 -4.05 -10.32
C GLY A 36 1.80 -3.75 -11.49
N ILE A 37 1.17 -4.78 -12.08
CA ILE A 37 0.16 -4.61 -13.14
C ILE A 37 -1.07 -3.89 -12.60
N LEU A 38 -1.55 -4.26 -11.40
CA LEU A 38 -2.69 -3.61 -10.75
C LEU A 38 -2.46 -2.10 -10.60
N CYS A 39 -1.28 -1.68 -10.14
CA CYS A 39 -0.94 -0.26 -10.01
C CYS A 39 -0.98 0.49 -11.35
N ILE A 40 -0.50 -0.12 -12.44
CA ILE A 40 -0.58 0.49 -13.77
C ILE A 40 -2.03 0.60 -14.23
N LEU A 41 -2.85 -0.44 -14.03
CA LEU A 41 -4.27 -0.41 -14.40
C LEU A 41 -5.06 0.66 -13.61
N VAL A 42 -4.76 0.84 -12.32
CA VAL A 42 -5.32 1.94 -11.52
C VAL A 42 -4.86 3.29 -12.08
N GLY A 43 -3.59 3.42 -12.48
CA GLY A 43 -3.11 4.65 -13.14
C GLY A 43 -3.81 4.95 -14.46
N VAL A 44 -3.99 3.94 -15.32
CA VAL A 44 -4.75 4.08 -16.58
C VAL A 44 -6.20 4.45 -16.29
N TRP A 45 -6.80 3.84 -15.26
CA TRP A 45 -8.16 4.16 -14.84
C TRP A 45 -8.30 5.61 -14.38
N ASP A 46 -7.38 6.09 -13.53
CA ASP A 46 -7.38 7.46 -13.02
C ASP A 46 -7.36 8.50 -14.16
N ILE A 47 -6.58 8.26 -15.22
CA ILE A 47 -6.57 9.12 -16.42
C ILE A 47 -7.89 9.01 -17.17
N LEU A 48 -8.34 7.78 -17.48
CA LEU A 48 -9.57 7.56 -18.25
C LEU A 48 -10.80 8.15 -17.55
N PHE A 49 -10.79 8.17 -16.22
CA PHE A 49 -11.84 8.80 -15.42
C PHE A 49 -11.92 10.31 -15.62
N ALA A 50 -10.81 10.98 -15.93
CA ALA A 50 -10.80 12.42 -16.19
C ALA A 50 -11.30 12.78 -17.61
N VAL A 51 -11.24 11.84 -18.57
CA VAL A 51 -11.54 12.08 -19.99
C VAL A 51 -12.98 12.52 -20.26
N PRO A 52 -14.04 11.88 -19.70
CA PRO A 52 -15.42 12.30 -19.90
C PRO A 52 -15.64 13.80 -19.59
N PHE A 53 -14.95 14.32 -18.56
CA PHE A 53 -15.08 15.71 -18.15
C PHE A 53 -14.44 16.72 -19.11
N ALA A 54 -13.54 16.27 -19.98
CA ALA A 54 -12.93 17.09 -21.03
C ALA A 54 -13.69 16.96 -22.37
N TYR A 55 -14.24 15.78 -22.68
CA TYR A 55 -14.90 15.48 -23.96
C TYR A 55 -16.37 15.06 -23.78
N LYS A 56 -17.24 16.06 -23.62
CA LYS A 56 -18.68 15.86 -23.34
C LYS A 56 -19.47 15.19 -24.47
N SER A 57 -19.02 15.29 -25.72
CA SER A 57 -19.72 14.77 -26.91
C SER A 57 -19.79 13.24 -27.00
N SER A 58 -18.97 12.51 -26.22
CA SER A 58 -18.92 11.04 -26.23
C SER A 58 -18.94 10.45 -24.82
N THR A 59 -19.71 11.06 -23.91
CA THR A 59 -19.72 10.70 -22.48
C THR A 59 -20.00 9.22 -22.24
N LEU A 60 -20.99 8.62 -22.92
CA LEU A 60 -21.30 7.18 -22.80
C LEU A 60 -20.12 6.29 -23.18
N PHE A 61 -19.49 6.57 -24.32
CA PHE A 61 -18.33 5.81 -24.78
C PHE A 61 -17.19 5.88 -23.75
N TRP A 62 -16.83 7.08 -23.29
CA TRP A 62 -15.75 7.26 -22.33
C TRP A 62 -16.06 6.67 -20.94
N THR A 63 -17.33 6.68 -20.53
CA THR A 63 -17.80 6.04 -19.29
C THR A 63 -17.64 4.52 -19.34
N ARG A 64 -17.86 3.90 -20.50
CA ARG A 64 -17.62 2.47 -20.70
C ARG A 64 -16.13 2.15 -20.80
N VAL A 65 -15.35 2.99 -21.50
CA VAL A 65 -13.89 2.83 -21.61
C VAL A 65 -13.19 2.92 -20.25
N MET A 66 -13.61 3.85 -19.39
CA MET A 66 -12.97 4.01 -18.08
C MET A 66 -13.13 2.77 -17.18
N THR A 67 -14.15 1.93 -17.34
CA THR A 67 -14.29 0.75 -16.46
C THR A 67 -13.40 -0.42 -16.87
N LEU A 68 -12.89 -0.44 -18.12
CA LEU A 68 -12.12 -1.56 -18.67
C LEU A 68 -10.91 -1.97 -17.82
N PRO A 69 -10.05 -1.05 -17.33
CA PRO A 69 -8.91 -1.42 -16.49
C PRO A 69 -9.34 -2.10 -15.17
N MET A 70 -10.53 -1.74 -14.67
CA MET A 70 -11.05 -2.27 -13.42
C MET A 70 -11.70 -3.64 -13.55
N ILE A 71 -12.10 -4.07 -14.76
CA ILE A 71 -12.66 -5.42 -14.98
C ILE A 71 -11.65 -6.51 -14.59
N ILE A 72 -10.36 -6.30 -14.91
CA ILE A 72 -9.28 -7.27 -14.64
C ILE A 72 -8.75 -7.16 -13.20
N SER A 73 -8.93 -6.00 -12.57
CA SER A 73 -8.34 -5.66 -11.26
C SER A 73 -8.70 -6.63 -10.12
N PRO A 74 -9.95 -7.09 -9.95
CA PRO A 74 -10.34 -8.12 -8.99
C PRO A 74 -9.54 -9.43 -9.12
N LEU A 75 -9.31 -9.89 -10.36
CA LEU A 75 -8.53 -11.11 -10.60
C LEU A 75 -7.06 -10.91 -10.20
N LEU A 76 -6.47 -9.76 -10.55
CA LEU A 76 -5.09 -9.44 -10.17
C LEU A 76 -4.94 -9.32 -8.65
N LEU A 77 -5.91 -8.72 -7.97
CA LEU A 77 -5.92 -8.60 -6.51
C LEU A 77 -5.93 -9.98 -5.84
N VAL A 78 -6.83 -10.87 -6.27
CA VAL A 78 -6.94 -12.24 -5.75
C VAL A 78 -5.64 -13.00 -5.97
N ARG A 79 -5.07 -12.94 -7.18
CA ARG A 79 -3.82 -13.63 -7.50
C ARG A 79 -2.65 -13.09 -6.69
N PHE A 80 -2.55 -11.76 -6.57
CA PHE A 80 -1.52 -11.10 -5.77
C PHE A 80 -1.56 -11.57 -4.32
N ILE A 81 -2.71 -11.46 -3.66
CA ILE A 81 -2.85 -11.76 -2.23
C ILE A 81 -2.69 -13.25 -1.96
N HIS A 82 -3.27 -14.11 -2.80
CA HIS A 82 -3.09 -15.55 -2.70
C HIS A 82 -1.61 -15.96 -2.85
N SER A 83 -0.96 -15.47 -3.90
CA SER A 83 0.45 -15.75 -4.18
C SER A 83 1.35 -15.28 -3.04
N TYR A 84 1.10 -14.07 -2.53
CA TYR A 84 1.85 -13.51 -1.42
C TYR A 84 1.66 -14.28 -0.11
N VAL A 85 0.41 -14.62 0.26
CA VAL A 85 0.12 -15.29 1.53
C VAL A 85 0.62 -16.73 1.54
N PHE A 86 0.33 -17.49 0.50
CA PHE A 86 0.61 -18.93 0.45
C PHE A 86 1.95 -19.29 -0.18
N ASN A 87 2.69 -18.33 -0.74
CA ASN A 87 3.87 -18.58 -1.60
C ASN A 87 3.54 -19.54 -2.76
N LEU A 88 2.28 -19.60 -3.19
CA LEU A 88 1.78 -20.52 -4.19
C LEU A 88 0.89 -19.76 -5.17
N LYS A 89 1.14 -19.98 -6.46
CA LYS A 89 0.27 -19.42 -7.51
C LYS A 89 -1.13 -19.98 -7.37
N LEU A 90 -2.13 -19.16 -7.69
CA LEU A 90 -3.50 -19.64 -7.83
C LEU A 90 -3.54 -20.74 -8.90
N SER A 91 -4.30 -21.81 -8.65
CA SER A 91 -4.43 -22.93 -9.59
C SER A 91 -4.87 -22.43 -10.97
N LYS A 92 -4.33 -23.04 -12.04
CA LYS A 92 -4.69 -22.68 -13.42
C LYS A 92 -6.20 -22.77 -13.67
N THR A 93 -6.85 -23.80 -13.14
CA THR A 93 -8.29 -24.02 -13.23
C THR A 93 -9.09 -22.86 -12.63
N CYS A 94 -8.76 -22.45 -11.39
CA CYS A 94 -9.41 -21.29 -10.75
C CYS A 94 -9.19 -19.98 -11.53
N ASN A 95 -7.96 -19.74 -12.03
CA ASN A 95 -7.69 -18.56 -12.87
C ASN A 95 -8.54 -18.54 -14.14
N ILE A 96 -8.62 -19.68 -14.85
CA ILE A 96 -9.44 -19.81 -16.06
C ILE A 96 -10.92 -19.62 -15.72
N PHE A 97 -11.39 -20.20 -14.62
CA PHE A 97 -12.77 -20.08 -14.18
C PHE A 97 -13.17 -18.62 -13.91
N ILE A 98 -12.37 -17.89 -13.11
CA ILE A 98 -12.61 -16.47 -12.85
C ILE A 98 -12.54 -15.67 -14.16
N PHE A 99 -11.58 -15.98 -15.04
CA PHE A 99 -11.50 -15.29 -16.33
C PHE A 99 -12.75 -15.53 -17.19
N MET A 100 -13.20 -16.77 -17.35
CA MET A 100 -14.32 -17.11 -18.23
C MET A 100 -15.68 -16.66 -17.70
N ILE A 101 -15.88 -16.67 -16.38
CA ILE A 101 -17.18 -16.36 -15.76
C ILE A 101 -17.30 -14.91 -15.36
N TYR A 102 -16.20 -14.28 -14.96
CA TYR A 102 -16.20 -12.89 -14.52
C TYR A 102 -15.64 -11.95 -15.58
N VAL A 103 -14.38 -12.12 -15.98
CA VAL A 103 -13.69 -11.12 -16.82
C VAL A 103 -14.23 -11.10 -18.26
N LEU A 104 -14.32 -12.26 -18.91
CA LEU A 104 -14.64 -12.39 -20.33
C LEU A 104 -16.06 -11.88 -20.67
N PRO A 105 -17.13 -12.24 -19.92
CA PRO A 105 -18.47 -11.76 -20.24
C PRO A 105 -18.58 -10.24 -20.12
N ILE A 106 -17.93 -9.65 -19.11
CA ILE A 106 -17.91 -8.20 -18.92
C ILE A 106 -17.13 -7.50 -20.02
N LEU A 107 -15.98 -8.04 -20.43
CA LEU A 107 -15.20 -7.45 -21.52
C LEU A 107 -15.97 -7.44 -22.84
N ILE A 108 -16.56 -8.57 -23.24
CA ILE A 108 -17.29 -8.71 -24.51
C ILE A 108 -18.49 -7.75 -24.56
N LEU A 109 -19.20 -7.59 -23.44
CA LEU A 109 -20.44 -6.81 -23.38
C LEU A 109 -20.26 -5.41 -22.80
N SER A 110 -19.03 -4.98 -22.52
CA SER A 110 -18.69 -3.67 -21.93
C SER A 110 -19.20 -2.48 -22.75
N PHE A 111 -19.29 -2.63 -24.08
CA PHE A 111 -19.81 -1.62 -25.00
C PHE A 111 -21.31 -1.77 -25.33
N SER A 112 -22.02 -2.65 -24.63
CA SER A 112 -23.46 -2.86 -24.82
C SER A 112 -24.29 -2.09 -23.78
N ASN A 113 -25.59 -1.91 -24.08
CA ASN A 113 -26.54 -1.31 -23.14
C ASN A 113 -26.83 -2.20 -21.93
N VAL A 114 -26.46 -3.48 -21.98
CA VAL A 114 -26.59 -4.42 -20.83
C VAL A 114 -25.58 -4.08 -19.73
N TYR A 115 -24.51 -3.36 -20.06
CA TYR A 115 -23.49 -2.91 -19.11
C TYR A 115 -23.78 -1.50 -18.59
N ILE A 116 -23.77 -0.48 -19.45
CA ILE A 116 -24.17 0.89 -19.08
C ILE A 116 -25.07 1.41 -20.19
N SER A 117 -26.34 1.72 -19.91
CA SER A 117 -27.30 2.14 -20.94
C SER A 117 -27.12 3.59 -21.36
N ASN A 118 -26.97 4.49 -20.39
CA ASN A 118 -26.85 5.94 -20.60
C ASN A 118 -25.78 6.53 -19.68
N ALA A 119 -25.12 7.60 -20.12
CA ALA A 119 -24.22 8.38 -19.27
C ALA A 119 -24.17 9.84 -19.70
N GLU A 120 -24.29 10.74 -18.73
CA GLU A 120 -24.32 12.18 -18.92
C GLU A 120 -23.54 12.90 -17.82
N ILE A 121 -23.03 14.09 -18.15
CA ILE A 121 -22.36 14.96 -17.18
C ILE A 121 -23.29 16.10 -16.82
N ILE A 122 -23.84 16.05 -15.61
CA ILE A 122 -24.76 17.05 -15.08
C ILE A 122 -24.04 17.76 -13.92
N ASN A 123 -23.96 19.09 -13.96
CA ASN A 123 -23.32 19.89 -12.89
C ASN A 123 -21.90 19.42 -12.51
N SER A 124 -21.07 19.08 -13.51
CA SER A 124 -19.70 18.54 -13.32
C SER A 124 -19.63 17.19 -12.57
N LYS A 125 -20.72 16.43 -12.56
CA LYS A 125 -20.82 15.09 -11.97
C LYS A 125 -21.18 14.10 -13.06
N LEU A 126 -20.59 12.91 -13.00
CA LEU A 126 -20.88 11.83 -13.95
C LEU A 126 -22.07 11.04 -13.44
N HIS A 127 -23.16 11.05 -14.20
CA HIS A 127 -24.33 10.23 -13.96
C HIS A 127 -24.37 9.16 -15.05
N PHE A 128 -24.56 7.90 -14.68
CA PHE A 128 -24.82 6.85 -15.64
C PHE A 128 -25.85 5.88 -15.09
N GLU A 129 -26.56 5.24 -15.99
CA GLU A 129 -27.53 4.21 -15.66
C GLU A 129 -26.84 2.84 -15.77
N ALA A 130 -26.67 2.18 -14.63
CA ALA A 130 -26.05 0.87 -14.54
C ALA A 130 -26.99 -0.21 -15.07
N GLY A 131 -26.48 -1.04 -15.98
CA GLY A 131 -27.16 -2.27 -16.41
C GLY A 131 -26.81 -3.45 -15.51
N LEU A 132 -27.53 -4.56 -15.68
CA LEU A 132 -27.35 -5.80 -14.91
C LEU A 132 -25.88 -6.28 -14.88
N LEU A 133 -25.16 -6.09 -15.98
CA LEU A 133 -23.79 -6.58 -16.12
C LEU A 133 -22.77 -5.69 -15.39
N TYR A 134 -23.12 -4.42 -15.16
CA TYR A 134 -22.37 -3.52 -14.30
C TYR A 134 -22.55 -3.88 -12.82
N ASP A 135 -23.76 -4.22 -12.39
CA ASP A 135 -23.99 -4.72 -11.02
C ASP A 135 -23.23 -6.03 -10.77
N TYR A 136 -23.23 -6.93 -11.75
CA TYR A 136 -22.42 -8.15 -11.72
C TYR A 136 -20.92 -7.87 -11.57
N PHE A 137 -20.41 -6.86 -12.29
CA PHE A 137 -19.04 -6.36 -12.12
C PHE A 137 -18.78 -5.87 -10.69
N VAL A 138 -19.67 -5.05 -10.11
CA VAL A 138 -19.52 -4.55 -8.73
C VAL A 138 -19.53 -5.69 -7.71
N ILE A 139 -20.45 -6.65 -7.85
CA ILE A 139 -20.57 -7.82 -6.97
C ILE A 139 -19.30 -8.67 -7.02
N GLY A 140 -18.78 -8.97 -8.20
CA GLY A 140 -17.54 -9.75 -8.33
C GLY A 140 -16.33 -9.01 -7.75
N GLY A 141 -16.27 -7.68 -7.90
CA GLY A 141 -15.31 -6.84 -7.19
C GLY A 141 -15.40 -6.97 -5.67
N ALA A 142 -16.60 -6.85 -5.10
CA ALA A 142 -16.82 -7.02 -3.66
C ALA A 142 -16.44 -8.42 -3.15
N LEU A 143 -16.81 -9.47 -3.89
CA LEU A 143 -16.44 -10.86 -3.57
C LEU A 143 -14.92 -11.07 -3.59
N SER A 144 -14.22 -10.43 -4.54
CA SER A 144 -12.76 -10.51 -4.61
C SER A 144 -12.07 -9.88 -3.40
N LEU A 145 -12.60 -8.75 -2.90
CA LEU A 145 -12.13 -8.08 -1.69
C LEU A 145 -12.42 -8.94 -0.46
N PHE A 146 -13.61 -9.53 -0.38
CA PHE A 146 -13.99 -10.44 0.71
C PHE A 146 -13.09 -11.68 0.77
N TYR A 147 -12.87 -12.34 -0.38
CA TYR A 147 -11.94 -13.46 -0.48
C TYR A 147 -10.53 -13.06 -0.03
N SER A 148 -10.07 -11.87 -0.45
CA SER A 148 -8.76 -11.34 -0.09
C SER A 148 -8.61 -11.16 1.43
N ILE A 149 -9.66 -10.68 2.13
CA ILE A 149 -9.67 -10.60 3.59
C ILE A 149 -9.57 -11.99 4.22
N LEU A 150 -10.33 -12.98 3.74
CA LEU A 150 -10.26 -14.35 4.25
C LEU A 150 -8.86 -14.93 4.12
N VAL A 151 -8.21 -14.75 2.96
CA VAL A 151 -6.85 -15.20 2.71
C VAL A 151 -5.86 -14.51 3.66
N LEU A 152 -6.00 -13.20 3.88
CA LEU A 152 -5.15 -12.47 4.82
C LEU A 152 -5.30 -12.96 6.26
N VAL A 153 -6.51 -13.29 6.71
CA VAL A 153 -6.75 -13.84 8.07
C VAL A 153 -6.01 -15.17 8.24
N VAL A 154 -6.05 -16.04 7.23
CA VAL A 154 -5.28 -17.30 7.23
C VAL A 154 -3.78 -17.02 7.21
N GLY A 155 -3.32 -16.07 6.39
CA GLY A 155 -1.93 -15.66 6.29
C GLY A 155 -1.37 -15.09 7.59
N PHE A 156 -2.17 -14.31 8.31
CA PHE A 156 -1.79 -13.66 9.57
C PHE A 156 -1.45 -14.70 10.65
N LYS A 157 -2.19 -15.81 10.70
CA LYS A 157 -1.91 -16.92 11.62
C LYS A 157 -0.58 -17.61 11.29
N ARG A 158 -0.22 -17.73 10.00
CA ARG A 158 0.96 -18.49 9.53
C ARG A 158 2.27 -17.69 9.56
N ARG A 159 2.24 -16.40 9.24
CA ARG A 159 3.44 -15.54 9.15
C ARG A 159 3.89 -15.02 10.51
N LYS A 160 5.11 -14.46 10.62
CA LYS A 160 5.68 -13.81 11.82
C LYS A 160 6.52 -12.58 11.42
N GLY A 161 6.83 -11.70 12.37
CA GLY A 161 7.72 -10.55 12.16
C GLY A 161 7.25 -9.56 11.09
N LEU A 162 8.19 -9.08 10.26
CA LEU A 162 7.95 -8.07 9.22
C LEU A 162 6.94 -8.53 8.15
N ASP A 163 6.80 -9.83 7.90
CA ASP A 163 5.77 -10.34 7.01
C ASP A 163 4.36 -10.11 7.56
N ARG A 164 4.16 -10.19 8.89
CA ARG A 164 2.86 -9.83 9.48
C ARG A 164 2.59 -8.34 9.39
N VAL A 165 3.63 -7.50 9.55
CA VAL A 165 3.50 -6.06 9.35
C VAL A 165 3.07 -5.76 7.91
N ARG A 166 3.69 -6.43 6.92
CA ARG A 166 3.28 -6.33 5.51
C ARG A 166 1.82 -6.75 5.29
N LEU A 167 1.36 -7.83 5.93
CA LEU A 167 -0.05 -8.24 5.88
C LEU A 167 -1.00 -7.18 6.46
N VAL A 168 -0.60 -6.46 7.51
CA VAL A 168 -1.40 -5.35 8.06
C VAL A 168 -1.52 -4.21 7.07
N TYR A 169 -0.44 -3.85 6.36
CA TYR A 169 -0.53 -2.84 5.29
C TYR A 169 -1.46 -3.30 4.15
N ILE A 170 -1.39 -4.57 3.74
CA ILE A 170 -2.27 -5.11 2.71
C ILE A 170 -3.73 -5.06 3.19
N ALA A 171 -4.00 -5.52 4.41
CA ALA A 171 -5.33 -5.47 5.01
C ALA A 171 -5.86 -4.03 5.13
N ALA A 172 -5.02 -3.09 5.58
CA ALA A 172 -5.39 -1.68 5.70
C ALA A 172 -5.79 -1.08 4.36
N GLY A 173 -5.03 -1.33 3.28
CA GLY A 173 -5.40 -0.85 1.95
C GLY A 173 -6.70 -1.48 1.43
N ILE A 174 -6.97 -2.76 1.72
CA ILE A 174 -8.27 -3.38 1.39
C ILE A 174 -9.40 -2.74 2.19
N CYS A 175 -9.21 -2.49 3.48
CA CYS A 175 -10.22 -1.84 4.32
C CYS A 175 -10.50 -0.40 3.84
N VAL A 176 -9.47 0.34 3.42
CA VAL A 176 -9.64 1.67 2.81
C VAL A 176 -10.44 1.55 1.53
N TRP A 177 -10.08 0.64 0.62
CA TRP A 177 -10.83 0.44 -0.61
C TRP A 177 -12.29 0.06 -0.34
N PHE A 178 -12.53 -0.92 0.53
CA PHE A 178 -13.87 -1.37 0.90
C PHE A 178 -14.69 -0.27 1.59
N GLY A 179 -14.08 0.47 2.51
CA GLY A 179 -14.69 1.59 3.22
C GLY A 179 -15.12 2.69 2.25
N PHE A 180 -14.27 3.02 1.27
CA PHE A 180 -14.63 3.94 0.21
C PHE A 180 -15.82 3.38 -0.60
N ILE A 181 -15.77 2.14 -1.08
CA ILE A 181 -16.89 1.54 -1.83
C ILE A 181 -18.21 1.61 -1.04
N VAL A 182 -18.22 1.21 0.23
CA VAL A 182 -19.44 1.17 1.07
C VAL A 182 -19.97 2.58 1.35
N VAL A 183 -19.10 3.51 1.74
CA VAL A 183 -19.49 4.90 1.99
C VAL A 183 -20.10 5.50 0.72
N PHE A 184 -19.55 5.25 -0.46
CA PHE A 184 -20.06 5.89 -1.69
C PHE A 184 -21.28 5.20 -2.29
N THR A 185 -21.34 3.86 -2.29
CA THR A 185 -22.52 3.15 -2.82
C THR A 185 -23.75 3.32 -1.92
N SER A 186 -23.57 3.49 -0.61
CA SER A 186 -24.67 3.56 0.35
C SER A 186 -24.98 4.98 0.82
N LEU A 187 -23.98 5.75 1.30
CA LEU A 187 -24.22 7.08 1.90
C LEU A 187 -24.65 8.12 0.86
N PHE A 188 -24.02 8.12 -0.32
CA PHE A 188 -24.35 9.11 -1.37
C PHE A 188 -25.71 8.84 -2.01
N LYS A 189 -26.10 7.58 -2.13
CA LYS A 189 -27.44 7.19 -2.56
C LYS A 189 -28.51 7.68 -1.57
N ILE A 190 -28.28 7.56 -0.27
CA ILE A 190 -29.18 8.08 0.78
C ILE A 190 -29.26 9.62 0.75
N LEU A 191 -28.16 10.30 0.41
CA LEU A 191 -28.08 11.77 0.35
C LEU A 191 -28.51 12.36 -1.01
N GLY A 192 -28.98 11.54 -1.97
CA GLY A 192 -29.38 12.02 -3.31
C GLY A 192 -28.23 12.60 -4.15
N LEU A 193 -26.98 12.26 -3.81
CA LEU A 193 -25.79 12.67 -4.54
C LEU A 193 -25.51 11.71 -5.72
N PRO A 194 -24.87 12.18 -6.81
CA PRO A 194 -24.55 11.34 -7.97
C PRO A 194 -23.84 10.03 -7.60
N GLU A 195 -24.26 8.94 -8.23
CA GLU A 195 -23.81 7.57 -7.96
C GLU A 195 -22.32 7.35 -8.28
N TYR A 196 -21.71 8.20 -9.12
CA TYR A 196 -20.28 8.09 -9.43
C TYR A 196 -19.54 9.43 -9.30
N SER A 197 -18.77 9.54 -8.23
CA SER A 197 -17.88 10.66 -7.94
C SER A 197 -16.43 10.19 -8.02
N PHE A 198 -15.51 11.13 -8.24
CA PHE A 198 -14.05 10.94 -8.31
C PHE A 198 -13.42 10.16 -7.14
N VAL A 199 -14.20 9.80 -6.13
CA VAL A 199 -13.75 9.26 -4.88
C VAL A 199 -13.41 7.76 -4.96
N ALA A 200 -14.00 7.01 -5.89
CA ALA A 200 -13.60 5.61 -6.12
C ALA A 200 -12.16 5.49 -6.67
N PRO A 201 -11.76 6.25 -7.72
CA PRO A 201 -10.36 6.42 -8.12
C PRO A 201 -9.44 6.80 -6.96
N ILE A 202 -9.80 7.84 -6.19
CA ILE A 202 -9.00 8.30 -5.04
C ILE A 202 -8.84 7.19 -3.98
N GLY A 203 -9.90 6.44 -3.68
CA GLY A 203 -9.86 5.31 -2.75
C GLY A 203 -8.91 4.21 -3.21
N CYS A 204 -8.93 3.88 -4.51
CA CYS A 204 -7.99 2.94 -5.11
C CYS A 204 -6.54 3.45 -5.06
N THR A 205 -6.30 4.72 -5.39
CA THR A 205 -4.97 5.35 -5.28
C THR A 205 -4.45 5.34 -3.83
N LEU A 206 -5.31 5.59 -2.85
CA LEU A 206 -4.93 5.50 -1.44
C LEU A 206 -4.61 4.07 -1.03
N ALA A 207 -5.40 3.09 -1.49
CA ALA A 207 -5.16 1.68 -1.24
C ALA A 207 -3.81 1.22 -1.84
N THR A 208 -3.54 1.56 -3.11
CA THR A 208 -2.25 1.24 -3.76
C THR A 208 -1.09 1.95 -3.10
N ALA A 209 -1.24 3.18 -2.62
CA ALA A 209 -0.21 3.87 -1.85
C ALA A 209 0.12 3.14 -0.53
N ILE A 210 -0.90 2.73 0.24
CA ILE A 210 -0.72 1.97 1.49
C ILE A 210 -0.03 0.62 1.20
N TRP A 211 -0.46 -0.10 0.16
CA TRP A 211 0.17 -1.34 -0.27
C TRP A 211 1.62 -1.14 -0.69
N SER A 212 1.91 -0.05 -1.40
CA SER A 212 3.26 0.30 -1.83
C SER A 212 4.19 0.57 -0.65
N ILE A 213 3.70 1.14 0.45
CA ILE A 213 4.48 1.25 1.70
C ILE A 213 4.83 -0.16 2.22
N GLY A 214 3.84 -1.06 2.28
CA GLY A 214 4.07 -2.45 2.71
C GLY A 214 5.04 -3.23 1.81
N ILE A 215 5.06 -2.95 0.51
CA ILE A 215 5.81 -3.73 -0.48
C ILE A 215 7.17 -3.12 -0.77
N ILE A 216 7.26 -1.80 -0.96
CA ILE A 216 8.49 -1.09 -1.32
C ILE A 216 9.25 -0.70 -0.05
N LYS A 217 8.63 0.03 0.88
CA LYS A 217 9.31 0.56 2.06
C LYS A 217 9.71 -0.55 3.04
N ILE A 218 8.84 -1.52 3.36
CA ILE A 218 9.24 -2.62 4.27
C ILE A 218 10.32 -3.51 3.64
N ASN A 219 10.27 -3.75 2.32
CA ASN A 219 11.38 -4.44 1.65
C ASN A 219 12.67 -3.62 1.68
N LEU A 220 12.60 -2.28 1.57
CA LEU A 220 13.75 -1.40 1.76
C LEU A 220 14.26 -1.41 3.21
N PHE A 221 13.39 -1.66 4.20
CA PHE A 221 13.77 -1.89 5.60
C PHE A 221 14.25 -3.33 5.90
N GLU A 222 14.43 -4.18 4.88
CA GLU A 222 15.28 -5.38 5.01
C GLU A 222 16.77 -5.00 5.14
N ILE A 223 17.12 -3.71 5.08
CA ILE A 223 18.44 -3.18 5.42
C ILE A 223 18.59 -3.09 6.94
N SER A 224 19.02 -4.20 7.56
CA SER A 224 19.46 -4.38 8.95
C SER A 224 18.54 -3.83 10.07
N GLU A 225 18.36 -4.63 11.12
CA GLU A 225 17.62 -4.27 12.34
C GLU A 225 18.07 -2.93 12.99
N ASN A 226 19.20 -2.35 12.56
CA ASN A 226 19.75 -1.08 13.04
C ASN A 226 19.10 0.17 12.39
N THR A 227 18.71 0.14 11.11
CA THR A 227 18.23 1.35 10.41
C THR A 227 16.80 1.74 10.76
N ILE A 228 16.01 0.79 11.27
CA ILE A 228 14.61 1.01 11.70
C ILE A 228 14.55 2.03 12.85
N LEU A 229 15.60 2.12 13.67
CA LEU A 229 15.65 2.95 14.88
C LEU A 229 16.56 4.18 14.74
N GLU A 230 17.46 4.22 13.74
CA GLU A 230 18.31 5.39 13.47
C GLU A 230 17.54 6.54 12.81
N ASN A 231 16.54 6.25 11.97
CA ASN A 231 15.80 7.30 11.25
C ASN A 231 14.59 7.81 12.06
N ARG A 232 14.87 8.44 13.23
CA ARG A 232 13.86 8.97 14.18
C ARG A 232 12.90 10.02 13.59
N ASN A 233 13.13 10.53 12.39
CA ASN A 233 12.27 11.52 11.75
C ASN A 233 11.33 10.94 10.68
N SER A 234 11.39 9.62 10.42
CA SER A 234 10.50 9.01 9.43
C SER A 234 9.18 8.54 10.04
N LEU A 235 8.07 9.14 9.59
CA LEU A 235 6.70 8.74 9.97
C LEU A 235 6.43 7.27 9.61
N VAL A 236 6.98 6.79 8.49
CA VAL A 236 6.86 5.40 8.04
C VAL A 236 7.60 4.44 9.00
N ALA A 237 8.79 4.81 9.48
CA ALA A 237 9.51 3.99 10.46
C ALA A 237 8.75 3.90 11.79
N HIS A 238 8.17 5.01 12.25
CA HIS A 238 7.32 5.03 13.45
C HIS A 238 6.09 4.12 13.31
N ALA A 239 5.38 4.21 12.18
CA ALA A 239 4.23 3.36 11.89
C ALA A 239 4.64 1.87 11.86
N ASN A 240 5.73 1.53 11.18
CA ASN A 240 6.26 0.17 11.13
C ASN A 240 6.60 -0.38 12.52
N ILE A 241 7.29 0.40 13.36
CA ILE A 241 7.63 0.03 14.75
C ILE A 241 6.36 -0.19 15.57
N LEU A 242 5.38 0.71 15.46
CA LEU A 242 4.13 0.62 16.22
C LEU A 242 3.34 -0.64 15.83
N ILE A 243 3.21 -0.91 14.53
CA ILE A 243 2.56 -2.12 14.02
C ILE A 243 3.33 -3.35 14.49
N LEU A 244 4.65 -3.39 14.34
CA LEU A 244 5.47 -4.53 14.75
C LEU A 244 5.34 -4.81 16.26
N ARG A 245 5.37 -3.77 17.09
CA ARG A 245 5.20 -3.88 18.54
C ARG A 245 3.85 -4.50 18.92
N LYS A 246 2.79 -4.20 18.17
CA LYS A 246 1.44 -4.75 18.39
C LYS A 246 1.29 -6.18 17.85
N VAL A 247 1.84 -6.45 16.68
CA VAL A 247 1.58 -7.68 15.91
C VAL A 247 2.56 -8.82 16.23
N ASP A 248 3.79 -8.48 16.65
CA ASP A 248 4.81 -9.44 17.08
C ASP A 248 5.72 -8.82 18.16
N SER A 249 5.18 -8.67 19.37
CA SER A 249 5.85 -8.04 20.51
C SER A 249 7.14 -8.75 20.92
N LYS A 250 7.22 -10.07 20.73
CA LYS A 250 8.41 -10.89 21.03
C LYS A 250 9.55 -10.57 20.07
N LEU A 251 9.26 -10.51 18.76
CA LEU A 251 10.24 -10.14 17.75
C LEU A 251 10.69 -8.69 17.91
N TYR A 252 9.75 -7.78 18.21
CA TYR A 252 10.08 -6.38 18.54
C TYR A 252 11.07 -6.28 19.71
N LYS A 253 10.82 -6.99 20.83
CA LYS A 253 11.74 -7.00 21.98
C LYS A 253 13.12 -7.53 21.62
N LYS A 254 13.19 -8.56 20.78
CA LYS A 254 14.46 -9.14 20.30
C LYS A 254 15.24 -8.15 19.42
N ALA A 255 14.56 -7.49 18.49
CA ALA A 255 15.16 -6.47 17.63
C ALA A 255 15.65 -5.27 18.46
N LEU A 256 14.85 -4.80 19.43
CA LEU A 256 15.24 -3.73 20.34
C LEU A 256 16.48 -4.09 21.17
N TYR A 257 16.57 -5.33 21.67
CA TYR A 257 17.75 -5.81 22.40
C TYR A 257 19.00 -5.82 21.52
N ARG A 258 18.90 -6.35 20.29
CA ARG A 258 20.01 -6.35 19.33
C ARG A 258 20.46 -4.94 18.96
N TYR A 259 19.52 -4.04 18.74
CA TYR A 259 19.81 -2.63 18.47
C TYR A 259 20.59 -1.99 19.63
N LYS A 260 20.13 -2.15 20.87
CA LYS A 260 20.85 -1.66 22.06
C LYS A 260 22.25 -2.26 22.16
N LYS A 261 22.39 -3.57 21.92
CA LYS A 261 23.69 -4.25 21.92
C LYS A 261 24.64 -3.67 20.85
N ASN A 262 24.12 -3.38 19.66
CA ASN A 262 24.92 -2.80 18.57
C ASN A 262 25.36 -1.38 18.88
N ILE A 263 24.48 -0.54 19.47
CA ILE A 263 24.87 0.79 19.94
C ILE A 263 26.00 0.69 20.96
N VAL A 264 25.87 -0.19 21.96
CA VAL A 264 26.92 -0.38 22.97
C VAL A 264 28.23 -0.84 22.32
N LYS A 265 28.16 -1.74 21.33
CA LYS A 265 29.35 -2.18 20.59
C LYS A 265 30.01 -1.03 19.81
N MET A 266 29.22 -0.23 19.10
CA MET A 266 29.71 0.93 18.35
C MET A 266 30.38 1.94 19.28
N ILE A 267 29.71 2.26 20.39
CA ILE A 267 30.25 3.09 21.46
C ILE A 267 31.62 2.58 21.96
N ILE A 268 31.72 1.28 22.25
CA ILE A 268 32.98 0.68 22.74
C ILE A 268 34.06 0.77 21.65
N GLN A 269 33.70 0.53 20.39
CA GLN A 269 34.63 0.64 19.27
C GLN A 269 35.14 2.06 19.08
N ASP A 270 34.27 3.06 19.14
CA ASP A 270 34.64 4.48 19.03
C ASP A 270 35.53 4.89 20.21
N PHE A 271 35.18 4.46 21.43
CA PHE A 271 35.99 4.71 22.62
C PHE A 271 37.40 4.11 22.48
N VAL A 272 37.51 2.83 22.10
CA VAL A 272 38.80 2.15 21.92
C VAL A 272 39.60 2.78 20.78
N TYR A 273 38.95 3.16 19.69
CA TYR A 273 39.58 3.83 18.56
C TYR A 273 40.20 5.16 18.98
N LEU A 274 39.45 5.99 19.71
CA LEU A 274 39.94 7.26 20.24
C LEU A 274 41.07 7.04 21.27
N GLN A 275 40.96 6.03 22.12
CA GLN A 275 42.00 5.73 23.11
C GLN A 275 43.33 5.32 22.48
N ILE A 276 43.31 4.62 21.34
CA ILE A 276 44.52 4.16 20.64
C ILE A 276 45.10 5.26 19.73
N ASN A 277 44.24 6.06 19.09
CA ASN A 277 44.65 6.95 18.00
C ASN A 277 44.60 8.44 18.34
N SER A 278 44.30 8.81 19.59
CA SER A 278 44.30 10.20 20.05
C SER A 278 45.06 10.36 21.36
N ASN A 279 45.53 11.58 21.62
CA ASN A 279 46.15 11.94 22.90
C ASN A 279 45.11 12.34 23.96
N LEU A 280 43.82 12.06 23.72
CA LEU A 280 42.74 12.42 24.64
C LEU A 280 42.79 11.52 25.87
N THR A 281 42.57 12.12 27.03
CA THR A 281 42.35 11.40 28.28
C THR A 281 41.00 10.68 28.26
N VAL A 282 40.85 9.67 29.13
CA VAL A 282 39.60 8.90 29.26
C VAL A 282 38.37 9.80 29.50
N GLU A 283 38.54 10.87 30.28
CA GLU A 283 37.47 11.84 30.56
C GLU A 283 37.11 12.69 29.33
N GLU A 284 38.10 13.10 28.54
CA GLU A 284 37.88 13.85 27.30
C GLU A 284 37.20 13.00 26.23
N ILE A 285 37.59 11.73 26.08
CA ILE A 285 36.93 10.78 25.17
C ILE A 285 35.47 10.57 25.61
N TYR A 286 35.22 10.42 26.91
CA TYR A 286 33.85 10.26 27.42
C TYR A 286 33.00 11.49 27.15
N ASN A 287 33.51 12.70 27.43
CA ASN A 287 32.78 13.94 27.17
C ASN A 287 32.52 14.12 25.67
N HIS A 288 33.50 13.81 24.82
CA HIS A 288 33.34 13.85 23.35
C HIS A 288 32.24 12.89 22.86
N LEU A 289 32.23 11.66 23.37
CA LEU A 289 31.18 10.69 23.05
C LEU A 289 29.83 11.08 23.65
N ALA A 290 29.79 11.73 24.82
CA ALA A 290 28.56 12.19 25.46
C ALA A 290 27.94 13.40 24.77
N GLU A 291 28.75 14.30 24.22
CA GLU A 291 28.28 15.45 23.44
C GLU A 291 27.77 15.03 22.05
N ASN A 292 28.43 14.07 21.40
CA ASN A 292 28.08 13.65 20.05
C ASN A 292 27.03 12.51 20.00
N ASN A 293 26.97 11.63 21.00
CA ASN A 293 26.00 10.55 21.07
C ASN A 293 25.01 10.78 22.22
N CYS A 294 23.75 11.08 21.87
CA CYS A 294 22.61 11.21 22.80
C CYS A 294 22.31 9.94 23.65
N ALA A 295 23.08 8.87 23.51
CA ALA A 295 22.94 7.62 24.26
C ALA A 295 23.73 7.61 25.58
N PHE A 296 24.64 8.57 25.77
CA PHE A 296 25.43 8.70 26.99
C PHE A 296 24.86 9.73 27.94
N ILE A 297 24.90 9.39 29.22
CA ILE A 297 24.58 10.29 30.31
C ILE A 297 25.89 11.02 30.67
N PRO A 298 25.95 12.37 30.60
CA PRO A 298 27.20 13.10 30.82
C PRO A 298 27.75 12.83 32.22
N LEU A 299 29.07 12.70 32.33
CA LEU A 299 29.77 12.23 33.53
C LEU A 299 29.45 13.10 34.77
N LYS A 300 29.17 14.40 34.55
CA LYS A 300 28.69 15.36 35.56
C LYS A 300 27.42 14.95 36.31
N SER A 301 26.60 14.05 35.76
CA SER A 301 25.35 13.60 36.39
C SER A 301 25.51 12.36 37.29
N TYR A 302 26.69 11.72 37.27
CA TYR A 302 27.05 10.65 38.21
C TYR A 302 27.83 11.14 39.42
N LEU A 303 28.31 12.39 39.39
CA LEU A 303 28.87 13.00 40.58
C LEU A 303 27.73 13.14 41.61
N PRO A 304 27.91 12.64 42.85
CA PRO A 304 26.94 12.92 43.90
C PRO A 304 26.77 14.44 43.97
N LYS A 305 25.52 14.92 43.99
CA LYS A 305 25.27 16.31 44.35
C LYS A 305 25.90 16.51 45.71
N ASN A 306 27.01 17.23 45.77
CA ASN A 306 27.64 17.60 47.02
C ASN A 306 26.55 18.23 47.91
N LEU A 307 26.29 17.57 49.04
CA LEU A 307 25.63 18.16 50.20
C LEU A 307 26.56 19.21 50.80
#